data_AF-A0A229SYR5-F1
#
_entry.id   AF-A0A229SYR5-F1
#
_cell.length_a   1.000
_cell.length_b   1.000
_cell.length_c   1.000
_cell.angle_alpha   90.00
_cell.angle_beta   90.00
_cell.angle_gamma   90.00
#
_symmetry.space_group_name_H-M   'P 1'
#
loop_
_entity.id
_entity.type
_entity.pdbx_description
1 polymer ?
#
loop_
_entity_poly.entity_id
_entity_poly.type
_entity_poly.pdbx_seq_one_letter_code
_entity_poly.pdbx_strand_id
1 'polypeptide(L)' 'MTASTLSHRDVEFLKAVADGRVELTASSEPHVYVDGLSCCDQFGARLLIHAGLVRRVPGTGARIPAKLTDAGRDAIR' A
#
# COMPACT_ATOMS: atom_id res chain seq x y z
N MET A 1 9.07 -10.20 -15.51
CA MET A 1 7.89 -9.81 -14.73
C MET A 1 7.41 -8.49 -15.34
N THR A 2 6.35 -8.55 -16.13
CA THR A 2 5.89 -7.44 -16.99
C THR A 2 5.38 -6.27 -16.16
N ALA A 3 5.75 -5.04 -16.53
CA ALA A 3 5.20 -3.83 -15.94
C ALA A 3 3.68 -3.83 -16.12
N SER A 4 2.95 -4.27 -15.10
CA SER A 4 1.51 -4.21 -15.05
C SER A 4 1.12 -2.73 -15.05
N THR A 5 0.40 -2.30 -16.08
CA THR A 5 -0.23 -0.98 -16.10
C THR A 5 -1.13 -0.87 -14.88
N LEU A 6 -0.83 0.08 -13.99
CA LEU A 6 -1.61 0.32 -12.79
C LEU A 6 -3.06 0.64 -13.17
N SER A 7 -4.00 0.01 -12.48
CA SER A 7 -5.40 0.38 -12.60
C SER A 7 -5.68 1.71 -11.91
N HIS A 8 -6.82 2.33 -12.22
CA HIS A 8 -7.26 3.54 -11.51
C HIS A 8 -7.36 3.32 -10.00
N ARG A 9 -7.79 2.12 -9.57
CA ARG A 9 -7.86 1.78 -8.15
C ARG A 9 -6.47 1.70 -7.51
N ASP A 10 -5.49 1.15 -8.22
CA ASP A 10 -4.12 1.07 -7.71
C ASP A 10 -3.53 2.48 -7.53
N VAL A 11 -3.78 3.37 -8.50
CA VAL A 11 -3.36 4.77 -8.41
C VAL A 11 -4.00 5.47 -7.22
N GLU A 12 -5.32 5.34 -7.03
CA GLU A 12 -6.02 5.94 -5.88
C GLU A 12 -5.54 5.35 -4.54
N PHE A 13 -5.23 4.05 -4.50
CA PHE A 13 -4.63 3.43 -3.33
C PHE A 13 -3.25 4.02 -3.02
N LEU A 14 -2.37 4.15 -4.02
CA LEU A 14 -1.05 4.75 -3.84
C LEU A 14 -1.12 6.22 -3.41
N LYS A 15 -2.10 6.99 -3.90
CA LYS A 15 -2.39 8.35 -3.41
C LYS A 15 -2.81 8.34 -1.94
N ALA A 16 -3.71 7.44 -1.53
CA ALA A 16 -4.10 7.31 -0.13
C ALA A 16 -2.90 6.96 0.78
N VAL A 17 -1.95 6.14 0.29
CA VAL A 17 -0.69 5.88 0.99
C VAL A 17 0.16 7.15 1.10
N ALA A 18 0.25 7.95 0.02
CA ALA A 18 0.97 9.23 0.02
C ALA A 18 0.39 10.22 1.05
N ASP A 19 -0.92 10.23 1.19
CA ASP A 19 -1.67 11.05 2.16
C ASP A 19 -1.57 10.53 3.61
N GLY A 20 -0.92 9.39 3.85
CA GLY A 20 -0.75 8.81 5.18
C GLY A 20 -2.02 8.16 5.75
N ARG A 21 -2.99 7.82 4.89
CA ARG A 21 -4.30 7.27 5.28
C ARG A 21 -4.31 5.75 5.41
N VAL A 22 -3.19 5.10 5.11
CA VAL A 22 -3.09 3.64 4.99
C VAL A 22 -2.25 3.04 6.10
N GLU A 23 -2.76 1.97 6.71
CA GLU A 23 -2.09 1.17 7.72
C GLU A 23 -2.03 -0.30 7.29
N LEU A 24 -0.99 -1.01 7.73
CA LEU A 24 -0.73 -2.41 7.42
C LEU A 24 -0.53 -3.20 8.70
N THR A 25 -0.99 -4.46 8.74
CA THR A 25 -0.63 -5.36 9.84
C THR A 25 0.84 -5.79 9.78
N ALA A 26 1.40 -6.15 10.93
CA ALA A 26 2.77 -6.67 11.06
C ALA A 26 2.85 -8.15 10.66
N SER A 27 2.60 -8.46 9.39
CA SER A 27 2.64 -9.83 8.81
C SER A 27 3.36 -9.83 7.44
N SER A 28 3.84 -11.00 7.01
CA SER A 28 4.37 -11.20 5.64
C SER A 28 3.30 -10.98 4.57
N GLU A 29 2.04 -11.30 4.89
CA GLU A 29 0.88 -11.02 4.05
C GLU A 29 -0.01 -10.02 4.80
N PRO A 30 0.28 -8.71 4.72
CA PRO A 30 -0.40 -7.72 5.55
C PRO A 30 -1.86 -7.55 5.13
N HIS A 31 -2.73 -7.40 6.12
CA HIS A 31 -4.03 -6.80 5.89
C HIS A 31 -3.87 -5.29 5.82
N VAL A 32 -4.59 -4.69 4.87
CA VAL A 32 -4.53 -3.28 4.54
C VAL A 32 -5.78 -2.58 5.08
N TYR A 33 -5.55 -1.44 5.72
CA TYR A 33 -6.61 -0.58 6.24
C TYR A 33 -6.46 0.82 5.63
N VAL A 34 -7.58 1.40 5.21
CA VAL A 34 -7.66 2.78 4.69
C VAL A 34 -8.65 3.51 5.59
N ASP A 35 -8.22 4.62 6.19
CA ASP A 35 -9.03 5.38 7.16
C ASP A 35 -9.58 4.51 8.30
N GLY A 36 -8.78 3.54 8.76
CA GLY A 36 -9.15 2.60 9.81
C GLY A 36 -10.08 1.45 9.38
N LEU A 37 -10.61 1.47 8.16
CA LEU A 37 -11.49 0.42 7.60
C LEU A 37 -10.67 -0.60 6.81
N SER A 38 -11.06 -1.88 6.88
CA SER A 38 -10.43 -2.92 6.05
C SER A 38 -10.61 -2.58 4.57
N CYS A 39 -9.51 -2.56 3.82
CA CYS A 39 -9.55 -2.38 2.38
C CYS A 39 -10.38 -3.51 1.75
N CYS A 40 -11.34 -3.17 0.88
CA CYS A 40 -12.15 -4.16 0.18
C CYS A 40 -11.34 -4.97 -0.83
N ASP A 41 -10.23 -4.42 -1.32
CA ASP A 41 -9.34 -5.05 -2.30
C ASP A 41 -7.99 -5.39 -1.66
N GLN A 42 -8.03 -6.29 -0.68
CA GLN A 42 -6.83 -6.77 0.01
C GLN A 42 -5.83 -7.39 -0.98
N PHE A 43 -6.32 -8.09 -2.00
CA PHE A 43 -5.45 -8.76 -2.97
C PHE A 43 -4.68 -7.75 -3.82
N GLY A 44 -5.36 -6.78 -4.44
CA GLY A 44 -4.70 -5.73 -5.23
C GLY A 44 -3.70 -4.94 -4.40
N ALA A 45 -4.08 -4.53 -3.18
CA ALA A 45 -3.19 -3.79 -2.30
C ALA A 45 -1.92 -4.59 -1.92
N ARG A 46 -2.03 -5.91 -1.71
CA ARG A 46 -0.88 -6.78 -1.43
C ARG A 46 0.02 -6.96 -2.64
N LEU A 47 -0.51 -6.99 -3.86
CA LEU A 47 0.32 -7.00 -5.07
C LEU A 47 1.20 -5.75 -5.16
N LEU A 48 0.68 -4.57 -4.82
CA LEU A 48 1.47 -3.32 -4.80
C LEU A 48 2.55 -3.33 -3.71
N ILE A 49 2.27 -3.94 -2.55
CA ILE A 49 3.24 -4.13 -1.47
C ILE A 49 4.35 -5.10 -1.90
N HIS A 50 3.98 -6.25 -2.49
CA HIS A 50 4.94 -7.24 -3.01
C HIS A 50 5.74 -6.71 -4.20
N ALA A 51 5.16 -5.82 -5.00
CA ALA A 51 5.87 -5.09 -6.06
C ALA A 51 6.83 -4.02 -5.51
N GLY A 52 6.88 -3.80 -4.20
CA GLY A 52 7.79 -2.85 -3.57
C GLY A 52 7.38 -1.38 -3.75
N LEU A 53 6.13 -1.10 -4.13
CA LEU A 53 5.63 0.29 -4.29
C LEU A 53 5.23 0.91 -2.94
N VAL A 54 4.89 0.06 -1.96
CA VAL A 54 4.46 0.45 -0.62
C VAL A 54 5.26 -0.31 0.42
N ARG A 55 5.65 0.37 1.51
CA ARG A 55 6.32 -0.25 2.66
C ARG A 55 5.69 0.20 3.97
N ARG A 56 5.85 -0.63 5.00
CA ARG A 56 5.59 -0.24 6.39
C ARG A 56 6.66 0.74 6.89
N VAL A 57 6.26 1.69 7.73
CA VAL A 57 7.22 2.42 8.56
C VAL A 57 7.74 1.50 9.68
N PRO A 58 8.97 1.71 10.18
CA PRO A 58 9.40 1.04 11.40
C PRO A 58 8.46 1.39 12.55
N GLY A 59 7.97 0.38 13.28
CA GLY A 59 7.05 0.58 14.38
C GLY A 59 6.57 -0.74 14.98
N THR A 60 6.02 -0.65 16.19
CA THR A 60 5.41 -1.77 16.91
C THR A 60 3.92 -1.53 17.06
N GLY A 61 3.10 -2.54 16.77
CA GLY A 61 1.65 -2.44 16.91
C GLY A 61 0.91 -3.39 15.96
N ALA A 62 -0.40 -3.54 16.19
CA ALA A 62 -1.25 -4.36 15.33
C ALA A 62 -1.47 -3.72 13.95
N ARG A 63 -1.39 -2.39 13.87
CA ARG A 63 -1.49 -1.60 12.63
C ARG A 63 -0.34 -0.61 12.59
N ILE A 64 0.36 -0.58 11.46
CA ILE A 64 1.57 0.21 11.24
C ILE A 64 1.35 1.09 10.01
N PRO A 65 1.63 2.41 10.07
CA PRO A 65 1.48 3.28 8.92
C PRO A 65 2.26 2.79 7.69
N ALA A 66 1.66 2.95 6.52
CA ALA A 66 2.30 2.71 5.24
C ALA A 66 2.96 3.99 4.69
N LYS A 67 3.99 3.84 3.87
CA LYS A 67 4.58 4.90 3.06
C LYS A 67 4.89 4.39 1.67
N LEU A 68 4.81 5.28 0.68
CA LEU A 68 5.33 5.01 -0.66
C LEU A 68 6.85 4.85 -0.61
N THR A 69 7.35 3.92 -1.41
CA THR A 69 8.74 3.89 -1.85
C THR A 69 8.95 4.92 -2.97
N ASP A 70 10.19 5.16 -3.37
CA ASP A 70 10.47 6.06 -4.49
C ASP A 70 9.82 5.54 -5.78
N ALA A 71 9.91 4.23 -6.04
CA ALA A 71 9.22 3.58 -7.15
C ALA A 71 7.69 3.77 -7.09
N GLY A 72 7.09 3.69 -5.89
CA GLY A 72 5.66 3.95 -5.70
C GLY A 72 5.26 5.40 -5.98
N ARG A 73 6.14 6.37 -5.69
CA ARG A 73 5.93 7.79 -6.01
C ARG A 73 6.00 8.05 -7.50
N ASP A 74 7.00 7.47 -8.18
CA ASP A 74 7.17 7.62 -9.62
C ASP A 74 6.01 7.01 -10.41
N ALA A 75 5.39 5.94 -9.88
CA ALA A 75 4.29 5.24 -10.53
C ALA A 75 2.97 6.03 -10.58
N ILE A 76 2.81 7.10 -9.79
CA ILE A 76 1.59 7.95 -9.75
C ILE A 76 1.83 9.37 -10.26
N ARG A 77 2.96 9.60 -10.93
CA ARG A 77 3.34 10.90 -11.48
C ARG A 77 2.62 11.22 -12.79
#